data_AF-A0A5N6PKD8-F1
#
_entry.id   AF-A0A5N6PKD8-F1
#
_cell.length_a   1.000
_cell.length_b   1.000
_cell.length_c   1.000
_cell.angle_alpha   90.00
_cell.angle_beta   90.00
_cell.angle_gamma   90.00
#
_symmetry.space_group_name_H-M   'P 1'
#
loop_
_entity.id
_entity.type
_entity.pdbx_description
1 polymer ?
#
loop_
_entity_poly.entity_id
_entity_poly.type
_entity_poly.pdbx_seq_one_letter_code
_entity_poly.pdbx_strand_id
1 'polypeptide(L)' 'MVYGTPKLYAVGELELGKWRKLYGLAQCTRDLSGSDCFKCLDGITGELPHCCNGKEGGRVVGGSYNIRFEIYPFITA' A
#
# COMPACT_ATOMS: atom_id res chain seq x y z
N MET A 1 -13.10 25.57 8.96
CA MET A 1 -12.17 24.43 9.08
C MET A 1 -12.53 23.44 8.00
N VAL A 2 -11.62 23.09 7.10
CA VAL A 2 -11.88 22.16 6.00
C VAL A 2 -12.02 20.76 6.62
N TYR A 3 -13.25 20.28 6.82
CA TYR A 3 -13.53 18.88 7.14
C TYR A 3 -13.30 18.02 5.89
N GLY A 4 -12.08 18.03 5.37
CA GLY A 4 -11.68 17.07 4.35
C GLY A 4 -11.54 15.73 5.05
N THR A 5 -12.39 14.75 4.71
CA THR A 5 -12.16 13.37 5.14
C THR A 5 -10.73 12.98 4.76
N PRO A 6 -9.89 12.54 5.72
CA PRO A 6 -8.54 12.10 5.42
C PRO A 6 -8.56 11.03 4.33
N LYS A 7 -7.70 11.16 3.31
CA LYS A 7 -7.44 10.03 2.40
C LYS A 7 -6.74 8.96 3.22
N LEU A 8 -7.37 7.81 3.38
CA LEU A 8 -6.83 6.67 4.13
C LEU A 8 -6.10 5.70 3.22
N TYR A 9 -5.61 6.20 2.10
CA TYR A 9 -4.77 5.45 1.20
C TYR A 9 -3.69 6.36 0.63
N ALA A 10 -2.56 5.75 0.32
CA ALA A 10 -1.44 6.35 -0.39
C ALA A 10 -1.10 5.47 -1.58
N VAL A 11 -0.75 6.11 -2.68
CA VAL A 11 -0.20 5.45 -3.87
C VAL A 11 1.21 5.96 -4.11
N GLY A 12 2.07 5.11 -4.64
CA GLY A 12 3.44 5.46 -4.96
C GLY A 12 3.93 4.70 -6.18
N GLU A 13 4.91 5.29 -6.86
CA GLU A 13 5.58 4.67 -7.99
C GLU A 13 7.09 4.68 -7.75
N LEU A 14 7.76 3.60 -8.16
CA LEU A 14 9.21 3.47 -8.08
C LEU A 14 9.75 2.92 -9.40
N GLU A 15 10.72 3.60 -10.00
CA GLU A 15 11.41 3.12 -11.21
C GLU A 15 12.29 1.91 -10.88
N LEU A 16 12.00 0.76 -11.47
CA LEU A 16 12.78 -0.48 -11.39
C LEU A 16 13.66 -0.63 -12.64
N GLY A 17 14.71 0.19 -12.71
CA GLY A 17 15.60 0.24 -13.88
C GLY A 17 15.02 1.06 -15.04
N LYS A 18 15.40 0.73 -16.28
CA LYS A 18 15.09 1.56 -17.45
C LYS A 18 13.68 1.40 -18.04
N TRP A 19 13.00 0.27 -17.78
CA TRP A 19 11.78 -0.11 -18.50
C TRP A 19 10.64 -0.61 -17.62
N ARG A 20 10.85 -0.68 -16.30
CA ARG A 20 9.85 -1.22 -15.38
C ARG A 20 9.59 -0.20 -14.29
N LYS A 21 8.33 -0.08 -13.91
CA LYS A 21 7.89 0.70 -12.75
C LYS A 21 7.20 -0.24 -11.78
N LEU A 22 7.42 -0.01 -10.51
CA LEU A 22 6.65 -0.61 -9.43
C LEU A 22 5.58 0.39 -9.02
N TYR A 23 4.33 -0.06 -9.04
CA TYR A 23 3.19 0.69 -8.56
C TYR A 23 2.80 0.12 -7.19
N GLY A 24 2.59 0.99 -6.21
CA GLY A 24 2.26 0.62 -4.84
C GLY A 24 0.98 1.31 -4.36
N LEU A 25 0.20 0.58 -3.56
CA LEU A 25 -0.95 1.07 -2.81
C LEU A 25 -0.80 0.62 -1.35
N ALA A 26 -1.03 1.55 -0.44
CA ALA A 26 -1.25 1.26 0.98
C ALA A 26 -2.58 1.90 1.38
N GLN A 27 -3.48 1.13 2.00
CA GLN A 27 -4.81 1.58 2.40
C GLN A 27 -5.16 1.06 3.79
N CYS A 28 -5.84 1.89 4.59
CA CYS A 28 -6.47 1.52 5.85
C CYS A 28 -7.99 1.72 5.79
N THR A 29 -8.70 1.08 6.70
CA THR A 29 -10.14 1.30 6.90
C THR A 29 -10.43 2.59 7.67
N ARG A 30 -11.66 3.10 7.56
CA ARG A 30 -12.10 4.41 8.07
C ARG A 30 -12.20 4.53 9.59
N ASP A 31 -12.18 3.40 10.28
CA ASP A 31 -12.28 3.27 11.72
C ASP A 31 -10.94 3.52 12.44
N LEU A 32 -9.81 3.55 11.73
CA LEU A 32 -8.49 3.76 12.33
C LEU A 32 -8.06 5.23 12.37
N SER A 33 -7.40 5.61 13.47
CA SER A 33 -6.65 6.87 13.52
C SER A 33 -5.47 6.82 12.55
N GLY A 34 -4.94 7.99 12.15
CA GLY A 34 -3.77 8.05 11.27
C GLY A 34 -2.54 7.33 11.84
N SER A 35 -2.33 7.41 13.17
CA SER A 35 -1.24 6.71 13.85
C SER A 35 -1.44 5.21 13.90
N ASP A 36 -2.67 4.73 14.11
CA ASP A 36 -2.93 3.29 14.15
C ASP A 36 -2.83 2.69 12.75
N CYS A 37 -3.31 3.42 11.74
CA CYS A 37 -3.10 3.07 10.34
C CYS A 37 -1.61 2.92 10.00
N PHE A 38 -0.78 3.89 10.39
CA PHE A 38 0.67 3.81 10.18
C PHE A 38 1.29 2.58 10.84
N LYS A 39 0.98 2.33 12.12
CA LYS A 39 1.48 1.14 12.84
C LYS A 39 1.05 -0.16 12.19
N CYS A 40 -0.20 -0.25 11.74
CA CYS A 40 -0.70 -1.43 11.04
C CYS A 40 0.09 -1.64 9.75
N LEU A 41 0.17 -0.62 8.90
CA LEU A 41 0.88 -0.68 7.62
C LEU A 41 2.36 -1.05 7.78
N ASP A 42 3.05 -0.47 8.77
CA ASP A 42 4.45 -0.78 9.07
C ASP A 42 4.64 -2.27 9.39
N GLY A 43 3.79 -2.84 10.27
CA GLY A 43 3.83 -4.26 10.61
C GLY A 43 3.64 -5.18 9.40
N ILE A 44 2.69 -4.89 8.52
CA ILE A 44 2.40 -5.73 7.34
C ILE A 44 3.48 -5.60 6.27
N THR A 45 4.14 -4.46 6.20
CA THR A 45 5.27 -4.30 5.29
C THR A 45 6.35 -5.33 5.61
N GLY A 46 6.47 -5.74 6.88
CA GLY A 46 7.29 -6.87 7.34
C GLY A 46 6.82 -8.26 6.89
N GLU A 47 5.55 -8.42 6.50
CA GLU A 47 4.99 -9.68 5.97
C GLU A 47 5.22 -9.84 4.45
N LEU A 48 5.52 -8.74 3.74
CA LEU A 48 5.76 -8.78 2.30
C LEU A 48 6.90 -9.74 1.89
N PRO A 49 8.04 -9.80 2.61
CA PRO A 49 9.08 -10.79 2.35
C PRO A 49 8.63 -12.24 2.59
N HIS A 50 7.62 -12.47 3.44
CA HIS A 50 7.14 -13.83 3.66
C HIS A 50 6.15 -14.28 2.58
N CYS A 51 5.21 -13.42 2.20
CA CYS A 51 4.19 -13.76 1.19
C CYS A 51 4.70 -13.71 -0.25
N CYS A 52 5.62 -12.77 -0.53
CA CYS A 52 5.75 -12.19 -1.86
C CYS A 52 7.20 -11.99 -2.30
N ASN A 53 8.17 -12.59 -1.59
CA ASN A 53 9.58 -12.49 -1.95
C ASN A 53 9.86 -13.08 -3.34
N GLY A 54 10.62 -12.34 -4.14
CA GLY A 54 10.95 -12.67 -5.53
C GLY A 54 9.78 -12.57 -6.52
N LYS A 55 8.60 -12.09 -6.08
CA LYS A 55 7.44 -11.90 -6.96
C LYS A 55 7.41 -10.50 -7.57
N GLU A 56 6.91 -10.41 -8.79
CA GLU A 56 6.76 -9.14 -9.52
C GLU A 56 5.56 -8.31 -9.03
N GLY A 57 4.64 -8.96 -8.31
CA GLY A 57 3.48 -8.34 -7.70
C GLY A 57 3.08 -9.10 -6.43
N GLY A 58 2.37 -8.42 -5.55
CA GLY A 58 1.95 -8.98 -4.27
C GLY A 58 0.85 -8.16 -3.64
N ARG A 59 -0.01 -8.85 -2.89
CA ARG A 59 -1.11 -8.21 -2.16
C ARG A 59 -1.28 -8.87 -0.80
N VAL A 60 -1.34 -8.04 0.24
CA VAL A 60 -1.65 -8.47 1.60
C VAL A 60 -2.86 -7.67 2.08
N VAL A 61 -3.90 -8.39 2.48
CA VAL A 61 -5.17 -7.81 2.95
C VAL A 61 -5.46 -8.35 4.33
N GLY A 62 -5.81 -7.45 5.25
CA GLY A 62 -6.31 -7.78 6.57
C GLY A 62 -7.61 -7.03 6.85
N GLY A 63 -8.15 -7.19 8.05
CA GLY A 63 -9.42 -6.56 8.43
C GLY A 63 -9.42 -5.04 8.31
N SER A 64 -8.28 -4.39 8.58
CA SER A 64 -8.18 -2.93 8.62
C SER A 64 -7.16 -2.34 7.63
N TYR A 65 -6.62 -3.15 6.72
CA TYR A 65 -5.52 -2.74 5.85
C TYR A 65 -5.47 -3.49 4.52
N ASN A 66 -4.83 -2.87 3.53
CA ASN A 66 -4.61 -3.44 2.20
C ASN A 66 -3.32 -2.84 1.62
N ILE A 67 -2.31 -3.68 1.41
CA ILE A 67 -1.08 -3.33 0.69
C ILE A 67 -1.07 -4.10 -0.62
N ARG A 68 -0.80 -3.40 -1.72
CA ARG A 68 -0.66 -4.02 -3.05
C ARG A 68 0.48 -3.38 -3.80
N PHE A 69 1.32 -4.21 -4.43
CA PHE A 69 2.31 -3.75 -5.38
C PHE A 69 2.24 -4.57 -6.66
N GLU A 70 2.49 -3.94 -7.80
CA GLU A 70 2.48 -4.56 -9.12
C GLU A 70 3.46 -3.86 -10.06
N ILE A 71 3.86 -4.53 -11.13
CA ILE A 71 4.72 -3.96 -12.20
C ILE A 71 3.93 -3.32 -13.35
N TYR A 72 2.61 -3.20 -13.19
CA TYR A 72 1.70 -2.55 -14.12
C TYR A 72 0.79 -1.58 -13.34
N PRO A 73 0.33 -0.50 -13.97
CA PRO A 73 -0.59 0.43 -13.32
C PRO A 73 -1.93 -0.27 -13.04
N PHE A 74 -2.35 -0.29 -11.78
CA PHE A 74 -3.61 -0.91 -11.34
C PHE A 74 -4.54 0.03 -10.59
N ILE A 75 -4.07 1.26 -10.31
CA ILE A 75 -4.85 2.30 -9.65
C ILE A 75 -4.80 3.55 -10.50
N THR A 76 -5.97 4.11 -10.77
CA THR A 76 -6.12 5.46 -11.32
C THR A 76 -6.11 6.42 -10.15
N ALA A 77 -5.02 7.19 -10.04
CA ALA A 77 -4.86 8.24 -9.03
C ALA A 77 -5.82 9.42 -9.26
#